data_AF-A0A537GK06-F1
#
_entry.id   AF-A0A537GK06-F1
#
_cell.length_a   1.000
_cell.length_b   1.000
_cell.length_c   1.000
_cell.angle_alpha   90.00
_cell.angle_beta   90.00
_cell.angle_gamma   90.00
#
_symmetry.space_group_name_H-M   'P 1'
#
loop_
_entity.id
_entity.type
_entity.pdbx_description
1 polymer ?
#
loop_
_entity_poly.entity_id
_entity_poly.type
_entity_poly.pdbx_seq_one_letter_code
_entity_poly.pdbx_strand_id
1 'polypeptide(L)'
;MSTSFTLSPSNPAIGVSVAFTATSVGGTQPYSYSWNFGDGSTGSGAVATHSYSSAGQYSTTTTVTDSTGKTATSSQSVTVSQPGALTASFAYAPSAPVSGQSVTFTATATGGSSPYSYSWSLAGTGKTGNPVSQSFTNGTYAVSLTVTDGAGKTATSSQSIIVLPASTGSGSVPTLVGWGAVRMDESQAGSGGVSSAVFPGESASDMELLVIEMKAKGYNTVRVDFDPYCTDTVDYNYMSIYSQTNAQRAVQIAQHYGFWIIIDYHGYSDIFGNTSCWLNYWKPIIQNLGPSYSQIIWEPENEPTTSCNNSPSSCPSSPCSSDTACVTYLSNAYQQWINQARSLGDTHWIVVQNLC
;
A
#
# COMPACT_ATOMS: atom_id res chain seq x y z
N MET A 1 0.35 56.62 -35.81
CA MET A 1 -0.39 55.99 -34.71
C MET A 1 -0.34 54.51 -34.94
N SER A 2 -0.03 53.75 -33.91
CA SER A 2 -0.06 52.28 -33.90
C SER A 2 -0.65 51.81 -32.58
N THR A 3 -1.14 50.58 -32.55
CA THR A 3 -1.63 49.94 -31.34
C THR A 3 -1.21 48.48 -31.32
N SER A 4 -1.04 47.93 -30.12
CA SER A 4 -0.85 46.51 -29.85
C SER A 4 -1.62 46.17 -28.58
N PHE A 5 -1.75 44.88 -28.27
CA PHE A 5 -2.29 44.47 -26.99
C PHE A 5 -1.63 43.22 -26.43
N THR A 6 -1.82 43.01 -25.14
CA THR A 6 -1.50 41.77 -24.44
C THR A 6 -2.77 41.18 -23.84
N LEU A 7 -2.76 39.87 -23.61
CA LEU A 7 -3.82 39.17 -22.90
C LEU A 7 -3.27 38.42 -21.69
N SER A 8 -4.05 38.32 -20.62
CA SER A 8 -3.73 37.53 -19.44
C SER A 8 -4.98 36.78 -18.95
N PRO A 9 -4.94 35.44 -18.81
CA PRO A 9 -3.83 34.55 -19.15
C PRO A 9 -3.61 34.41 -20.67
N SER A 10 -2.39 34.04 -21.11
CA SER A 10 -2.04 33.90 -22.54
C SER A 10 -2.64 32.66 -23.21
N ASN A 11 -3.03 31.65 -22.44
CA ASN A 11 -3.68 30.42 -22.90
C ASN A 11 -4.96 30.18 -22.08
N PRO A 12 -6.04 30.93 -22.34
CA PRO A 12 -7.27 30.79 -21.58
C PRO A 12 -7.98 29.45 -21.84
N ALA A 13 -8.67 28.96 -20.82
CA ALA A 13 -9.65 27.88 -20.96
C ALA A 13 -11.06 28.46 -21.09
N ILE A 14 -12.02 27.64 -21.51
CA ILE A 14 -13.45 28.01 -21.55
C ILE A 14 -13.89 28.62 -20.21
N GLY A 15 -14.63 29.73 -20.26
CA GLY A 15 -15.20 30.40 -19.09
C GLY A 15 -14.21 31.17 -18.22
N VAL A 16 -12.90 31.14 -18.51
CA VAL A 16 -11.91 31.94 -17.80
C VAL A 16 -12.03 33.41 -18.23
N SER A 17 -11.97 34.34 -17.27
CA SER A 17 -11.91 35.78 -17.56
C SER A 17 -10.52 36.16 -18.05
N VAL A 18 -10.46 36.74 -19.24
CA VAL A 18 -9.24 37.17 -19.92
C VAL A 18 -9.21 38.69 -19.93
N ALA A 19 -8.14 39.26 -19.39
CA ALA A 19 -7.89 40.70 -19.45
C ALA A 19 -7.08 41.04 -20.70
N PHE A 20 -7.60 41.95 -21.51
CA PHE A 20 -6.98 42.50 -22.71
C PHE A 20 -6.53 43.92 -22.45
N THR A 21 -5.23 44.19 -22.60
CA THR A 21 -4.65 45.51 -22.33
C THR A 21 -4.01 46.07 -23.59
N ALA A 22 -4.58 47.14 -24.13
CA ALA A 22 -4.07 47.84 -25.31
C ALA A 22 -2.96 48.83 -24.93
N THR A 23 -1.98 48.97 -25.82
CA THR A 23 -0.93 49.99 -25.76
C THR A 23 -0.87 50.70 -27.11
N SER A 24 -1.02 52.03 -27.13
CA SER A 24 -1.03 52.82 -28.36
C SER A 24 0.05 53.90 -28.34
N VAL A 25 0.66 54.15 -29.50
CA VAL A 25 1.76 55.12 -29.66
C VAL A 25 1.48 56.07 -30.84
N GLY A 26 1.73 57.36 -30.62
CA GLY A 26 1.50 58.44 -31.59
C GLY A 26 0.02 58.80 -31.77
N GLY A 27 -0.28 59.77 -32.65
CA GLY A 27 -1.64 60.34 -32.74
C GLY A 27 -1.92 61.38 -31.64
N THR A 28 -3.14 61.90 -31.58
CA THR A 28 -3.53 62.99 -30.65
C THR A 28 -4.48 62.48 -29.57
N GLN A 29 -4.11 62.64 -28.31
CA GLN A 29 -4.98 62.27 -27.18
C GLN A 29 -6.23 63.18 -27.08
N PRO A 30 -7.31 62.74 -26.41
CA PRO A 30 -7.52 61.40 -25.81
C PRO A 30 -7.74 60.29 -26.84
N TYR A 31 -7.52 59.05 -26.42
CA TYR A 31 -7.82 57.85 -27.21
C TYR A 31 -9.12 57.19 -26.75
N SER A 32 -9.90 56.68 -27.70
CA SER A 32 -11.03 55.77 -27.45
C SER A 32 -10.73 54.39 -28.02
N TYR A 33 -11.07 53.34 -27.27
CA TYR A 33 -10.79 51.95 -27.62
C TYR A 33 -12.09 51.17 -27.79
N SER A 34 -12.17 50.38 -28.85
CA SER A 34 -13.19 49.34 -29.03
C SER A 34 -12.54 47.98 -29.28
N TRP A 35 -13.22 46.94 -28.83
CA TRP A 35 -12.78 45.55 -28.93
C TRP A 35 -13.83 44.73 -29.66
N ASN A 36 -13.37 43.83 -30.53
CA ASN A 36 -14.13 42.70 -31.06
C ASN A 36 -13.39 41.43 -30.64
N PHE A 37 -14.02 40.59 -29.85
CA PHE A 37 -13.36 39.40 -29.29
C PHE A 37 -13.36 38.20 -30.23
N GLY A 38 -14.00 38.31 -31.41
CA GLY A 38 -14.02 37.27 -32.43
C GLY A 38 -15.13 36.22 -32.28
N ASP A 39 -15.95 36.32 -31.23
CA ASP A 39 -17.12 35.46 -30.97
C ASP A 39 -18.47 36.21 -31.10
N GLY A 40 -18.43 37.42 -31.67
CA GLY A 40 -19.59 38.31 -31.81
C GLY A 40 -19.78 39.27 -30.64
N SER A 41 -19.05 39.10 -29.53
CA SER A 41 -19.07 40.05 -28.41
C SER A 41 -18.10 41.22 -28.62
N THR A 42 -18.34 42.32 -27.91
CA THR A 42 -17.56 43.55 -28.02
C THR A 42 -17.22 44.13 -26.64
N GLY A 43 -16.22 44.99 -26.58
CA GLY A 43 -15.78 45.66 -25.36
C GLY A 43 -15.26 47.07 -25.65
N SER A 44 -14.96 47.83 -24.59
CA SER A 44 -14.42 49.18 -24.71
C SER A 44 -13.41 49.49 -23.59
N GLY A 45 -12.64 50.56 -23.77
CA GLY A 45 -11.60 50.97 -22.82
C GLY A 45 -10.22 50.38 -23.13
N ALA A 46 -9.18 51.01 -22.59
CA ALA A 46 -7.79 50.57 -22.79
C ALA A 46 -7.53 49.18 -22.19
N VAL A 47 -8.29 48.83 -21.15
CA VAL A 47 -8.36 47.49 -20.57
C VAL A 47 -9.79 46.99 -20.70
N ALA A 48 -9.97 45.81 -21.27
CA ALA A 48 -11.26 45.13 -21.35
C ALA A 48 -11.14 43.68 -20.84
N THR A 49 -12.23 43.12 -20.30
CA THR A 49 -12.28 41.73 -19.85
C THR A 49 -13.31 40.95 -20.63
N HIS A 50 -13.01 39.72 -21.01
CA HIS A 50 -13.95 38.84 -21.73
C HIS A 50 -13.76 37.37 -21.34
N SER A 51 -14.82 36.57 -21.49
CA SER A 51 -14.80 35.12 -21.29
C SER A 51 -15.46 34.42 -22.46
N TYR A 52 -14.76 33.44 -23.04
CA TYR A 52 -15.27 32.66 -24.17
C TYR A 52 -16.08 31.45 -23.68
N SER A 53 -17.25 31.23 -24.27
CA SER A 53 -18.16 30.13 -23.89
C SER A 53 -17.79 28.77 -24.52
N SER A 54 -16.94 28.77 -25.54
CA SER A 54 -16.55 27.58 -26.31
C SER A 54 -15.04 27.54 -26.54
N ALA A 55 -14.48 26.35 -26.70
CA ALA A 55 -13.10 26.20 -27.16
C ALA A 55 -13.01 26.53 -28.65
N GLY A 56 -11.87 27.07 -29.06
CA GLY A 56 -11.66 27.49 -30.45
C GLY A 56 -10.55 28.52 -30.58
N GLN A 57 -10.34 28.99 -31.81
CA GLN A 57 -9.48 30.13 -32.10
C GLN A 57 -10.35 31.34 -32.42
N TYR A 58 -10.09 32.45 -31.74
CA TYR A 58 -10.84 33.69 -31.89
C TYR A 58 -9.92 34.82 -32.35
N SER A 59 -10.28 35.48 -33.45
CA SER A 59 -9.54 36.65 -33.94
C SER A 59 -9.94 37.89 -33.15
N THR A 60 -9.21 38.18 -32.07
CA THR A 60 -9.47 39.35 -31.22
C THR A 60 -8.83 40.59 -31.82
N THR A 61 -9.62 41.64 -31.98
CA THR A 61 -9.19 42.90 -32.59
C THR A 61 -9.48 44.08 -31.67
N THR A 62 -8.47 44.92 -31.44
CA THR A 62 -8.64 46.25 -30.86
C THR A 62 -8.59 47.31 -31.95
N THR A 63 -9.51 48.27 -31.89
CA THR A 63 -9.47 49.50 -32.69
C THR A 63 -9.32 50.66 -31.74
N VAL A 64 -8.28 51.47 -31.94
CA VAL A 64 -8.09 52.73 -31.23
C VAL A 64 -8.38 53.89 -32.18
N THR A 65 -9.08 54.90 -31.67
CA THR A 65 -9.37 56.17 -32.38
C THR A 65 -8.82 57.32 -31.55
N ASP A 66 -8.10 58.23 -32.20
CA ASP A 66 -7.55 59.43 -31.56
C ASP A 66 -8.53 60.62 -31.66
N SER A 67 -8.21 61.74 -30.99
CA SER A 67 -9.12 62.90 -30.92
C SER A 67 -9.37 63.59 -32.27
N THR A 68 -8.54 63.31 -33.27
CA THR A 68 -8.67 63.83 -34.64
C THR A 68 -9.40 62.87 -35.57
N GLY A 69 -9.89 61.73 -35.04
CA GLY A 69 -10.58 60.70 -35.80
C GLY A 69 -9.65 59.68 -36.48
N LYS A 70 -8.35 59.72 -36.23
CA LYS A 70 -7.39 58.77 -36.81
C LYS A 70 -7.51 57.43 -36.10
N THR A 71 -7.54 56.34 -36.87
CA THR A 71 -7.69 54.98 -36.32
C THR A 71 -6.43 54.12 -36.52
N ALA A 72 -6.18 53.22 -35.58
CA ALA A 72 -5.24 52.11 -35.73
C ALA A 72 -5.85 50.82 -35.17
N THR A 73 -5.49 49.67 -35.76
CA THR A 73 -6.01 48.37 -35.36
C THR A 73 -4.88 47.39 -35.03
N SER A 74 -5.16 46.44 -34.14
CA SER A 74 -4.29 45.29 -33.89
C SER A 74 -5.15 44.06 -33.68
N SER A 75 -4.76 42.94 -34.31
CA SER A 75 -5.46 41.66 -34.23
C SER A 75 -4.51 40.55 -33.80
N GLN A 76 -4.96 39.67 -32.90
CA GLN A 76 -4.24 38.45 -32.49
C GLN A 76 -5.22 37.27 -32.42
N SER A 77 -4.74 36.07 -32.77
CA SER A 77 -5.51 34.83 -32.57
C SER A 77 -5.40 34.40 -31.10
N VAL A 78 -6.54 34.29 -30.42
CA VAL A 78 -6.66 33.80 -29.05
C VAL A 78 -7.17 32.36 -29.10
N THR A 79 -6.32 31.43 -28.68
CA THR A 79 -6.69 30.02 -28.58
C THR A 79 -7.30 29.75 -27.21
N VAL A 80 -8.58 29.38 -27.19
CA VAL A 80 -9.31 28.96 -25.99
C VAL A 80 -9.34 27.44 -25.95
N SER A 81 -8.74 26.87 -24.91
CA SER A 81 -8.63 25.42 -24.73
C SER A 81 -9.85 24.84 -24.00
N GLN A 82 -10.19 23.60 -24.33
CA GLN A 82 -11.09 22.81 -23.49
C GLN A 82 -10.34 22.33 -22.24
N PRO A 83 -10.95 22.32 -21.05
CA PRO A 83 -10.31 21.72 -19.89
C PRO A 83 -9.94 20.25 -20.16
N GLY A 84 -8.83 19.80 -19.56
CA GLY A 84 -8.42 18.40 -19.63
C GLY A 84 -9.50 17.45 -19.10
N ALA A 85 -9.37 16.15 -19.39
CA ALA A 85 -10.30 15.16 -18.84
C ALA A 85 -10.32 15.22 -17.31
N LEU A 86 -11.51 15.23 -16.72
CA LEU A 86 -11.66 15.16 -15.27
C LEU A 86 -11.12 13.81 -14.78
N THR A 87 -10.23 13.85 -13.80
CA THR A 87 -9.75 12.65 -13.11
C THR A 87 -10.01 12.77 -11.62
N ALA A 88 -10.23 11.62 -10.98
CA ALA A 88 -10.46 11.49 -9.56
C ALA A 88 -9.50 10.44 -8.99
N SER A 89 -8.94 10.72 -7.83
CA SER A 89 -8.19 9.76 -7.02
C SER A 89 -8.38 10.08 -5.54
N PHE A 90 -8.02 9.16 -4.66
CA PHE A 90 -8.01 9.43 -3.24
C PHE A 90 -6.95 8.63 -2.49
N ALA A 91 -6.54 9.19 -1.36
CA ALA A 91 -5.76 8.50 -0.34
C ALA A 91 -6.60 8.32 0.93
N TYR A 92 -6.18 7.40 1.79
CA TYR A 92 -6.77 7.23 3.11
C TYR A 92 -5.70 7.02 4.18
N ALA A 93 -6.02 7.40 5.41
CA ALA A 93 -5.17 7.22 6.57
C ALA A 93 -5.98 6.79 7.80
N PRO A 94 -5.43 5.89 8.64
CA PRO A 94 -4.15 5.20 8.48
C PRO A 94 -4.18 4.14 7.35
N SER A 95 -3.00 3.74 6.85
CA SER A 95 -2.87 2.75 5.76
C SER A 95 -3.24 1.33 6.19
N ALA A 96 -3.16 1.02 7.49
CA ALA A 96 -3.57 -0.25 8.08
C ALA A 96 -4.54 0.01 9.24
N PRO A 97 -5.81 0.39 8.96
CA PRO A 97 -6.77 0.70 9.99
C PRO A 97 -7.20 -0.56 10.75
N VAL A 98 -7.45 -0.40 12.06
CA VAL A 98 -8.00 -1.46 12.90
C VAL A 98 -9.49 -1.22 13.17
N SER A 99 -10.22 -2.28 13.51
CA SER A 99 -11.66 -2.22 13.82
C SER A 99 -11.96 -1.14 14.87
N GLY A 100 -12.93 -0.29 14.56
CA GLY A 100 -13.34 0.85 15.38
C GLY A 100 -12.53 2.14 15.15
N GLN A 101 -11.36 2.08 14.52
CA GLN A 101 -10.56 3.26 14.23
C GLN A 101 -11.18 4.10 13.11
N SER A 102 -11.19 5.42 13.29
CA SER A 102 -11.65 6.35 12.25
C SER A 102 -10.62 6.44 11.12
N VAL A 103 -11.04 6.11 9.91
CA VAL A 103 -10.26 6.27 8.67
C VAL A 103 -10.65 7.56 7.99
N THR A 104 -9.68 8.39 7.64
CA THR A 104 -9.91 9.64 6.89
C THR A 104 -9.56 9.44 5.43
N PHE A 105 -10.45 9.84 4.54
CA PHE A 105 -10.33 9.79 3.09
C PHE A 105 -10.18 11.20 2.52
N THR A 106 -9.16 11.39 1.69
CA THR A 106 -8.84 12.68 1.07
C THR A 106 -8.86 12.50 -0.44
N ALA A 107 -9.78 13.18 -1.12
CA ALA A 107 -9.90 13.18 -2.56
C ALA A 107 -8.95 14.19 -3.22
N THR A 108 -8.50 13.83 -4.42
CA THR A 108 -7.80 14.70 -5.36
C THR A 108 -8.56 14.70 -6.68
N ALA A 109 -8.79 15.89 -7.24
CA ALA A 109 -9.42 16.08 -8.53
C ALA A 109 -8.52 16.93 -9.42
N THR A 110 -8.38 16.56 -10.70
CA THR A 110 -7.64 17.35 -11.69
C THR A 110 -8.36 17.36 -13.04
N GLY A 111 -8.08 18.35 -13.89
CA GLY A 111 -8.82 18.55 -15.14
C GLY A 111 -10.26 19.02 -14.90
N GLY A 112 -11.12 18.93 -15.90
CA GLY A 112 -12.50 19.41 -15.82
C GLY A 112 -12.61 20.91 -15.47
N SER A 113 -13.80 21.33 -15.05
CA SER A 113 -14.11 22.72 -14.73
C SER A 113 -14.35 22.92 -13.23
N SER A 114 -13.71 23.90 -12.61
CA SER A 114 -13.99 24.27 -11.21
C SER A 114 -15.39 24.93 -11.07
N PRO A 115 -16.09 24.84 -9.91
CA PRO A 115 -15.72 24.12 -8.69
C PRO A 115 -16.02 22.61 -8.76
N TYR A 116 -15.33 21.82 -7.94
CA TYR A 116 -15.59 20.38 -7.79
C TYR A 116 -16.51 20.09 -6.61
N SER A 117 -17.32 19.05 -6.75
CA SER A 117 -18.09 18.43 -5.66
C SER A 117 -17.73 16.95 -5.52
N TYR A 118 -17.80 16.44 -4.29
CA TYR A 118 -17.30 15.12 -3.92
C TYR A 118 -18.41 14.30 -3.26
N SER A 119 -18.64 13.09 -3.77
CA SER A 119 -19.55 12.10 -3.24
C SER A 119 -18.81 10.78 -3.02
N TRP A 120 -19.06 10.13 -1.89
CA TRP A 120 -18.36 8.93 -1.45
C TRP A 120 -19.36 7.81 -1.17
N SER A 121 -18.99 6.58 -1.52
CA SER A 121 -19.58 5.36 -0.97
C SER A 121 -18.52 4.64 -0.14
N LEU A 122 -18.69 4.69 1.18
CA LEU A 122 -17.79 4.06 2.15
C LEU A 122 -18.49 2.79 2.67
N ALA A 123 -18.24 1.64 2.02
CA ALA A 123 -18.94 0.39 2.33
C ALA A 123 -20.47 0.49 2.25
N GLY A 124 -20.99 1.20 1.24
CA GLY A 124 -22.43 1.45 1.08
C GLY A 124 -22.98 2.62 1.90
N THR A 125 -22.16 3.24 2.77
CA THR A 125 -22.53 4.49 3.45
C THR A 125 -22.20 5.70 2.57
N GLY A 126 -23.20 6.50 2.22
CA GLY A 126 -23.02 7.71 1.42
C GLY A 126 -22.47 8.88 2.23
N LYS A 127 -21.45 9.59 1.73
CA LYS A 127 -20.95 10.85 2.32
C LYS A 127 -20.64 11.90 1.24
N THR A 128 -20.61 13.17 1.63
CA THR A 128 -20.20 14.28 0.76
C THR A 128 -19.14 15.14 1.43
N GLY A 129 -18.37 15.86 0.61
CA GLY A 129 -17.28 16.74 1.07
C GLY A 129 -15.89 16.12 0.89
N ASN A 130 -14.87 16.89 1.25
CA ASN A 130 -13.47 16.49 1.17
C ASN A 130 -12.66 17.28 2.22
N PRO A 131 -12.04 16.64 3.24
CA PRO A 131 -12.01 15.20 3.49
C PRO A 131 -13.31 14.65 4.13
N VAL A 132 -13.44 13.32 4.17
CA VAL A 132 -14.48 12.61 4.96
C VAL A 132 -13.85 11.52 5.81
N SER A 133 -14.46 11.15 6.94
CA SER A 133 -13.94 10.07 7.79
C SER A 133 -15.02 9.06 8.19
N GLN A 134 -14.65 7.79 8.37
CA GLN A 134 -15.54 6.71 8.82
C GLN A 134 -14.76 5.63 9.58
N SER A 135 -15.36 5.10 10.65
CA SER A 135 -14.90 3.87 11.29
C SER A 135 -15.57 2.65 10.69
N PHE A 136 -14.86 1.53 10.69
CA PHE A 136 -15.32 0.25 10.15
C PHE A 136 -15.12 -0.85 11.19
N THR A 137 -15.85 -1.95 11.07
CA THR A 137 -15.48 -3.21 11.73
C THR A 137 -14.34 -3.88 10.95
N ASN A 138 -13.80 -5.00 11.43
CA ASN A 138 -12.80 -5.75 10.67
C ASN A 138 -13.41 -6.39 9.42
N GLY A 139 -12.63 -6.40 8.33
CA GLY A 139 -13.05 -6.93 7.04
C GLY A 139 -12.50 -6.13 5.87
N THR A 140 -12.90 -6.51 4.66
CA THR A 140 -12.52 -5.82 3.42
C THR A 140 -13.71 -5.02 2.91
N TYR A 141 -13.48 -3.74 2.63
CA TYR A 141 -14.52 -2.80 2.21
C TYR A 141 -14.19 -2.14 0.88
N ALA A 142 -15.16 -2.13 -0.02
CA ALA A 142 -15.08 -1.31 -1.22
C ALA A 142 -15.35 0.16 -0.87
N VAL A 143 -14.45 1.04 -1.30
CA VAL A 143 -14.58 2.49 -1.17
C VAL A 143 -14.58 3.09 -2.57
N SER A 144 -15.59 3.91 -2.87
CA SER A 144 -15.64 4.66 -4.13
C SER A 144 -15.80 6.16 -3.89
N LEU A 145 -15.10 6.92 -4.71
CA LEU A 145 -15.17 8.36 -4.85
C LEU A 145 -15.80 8.68 -6.20
N THR A 146 -16.76 9.60 -6.22
CA THR A 146 -17.26 10.28 -7.41
C THR A 146 -17.01 11.77 -7.27
N VAL A 147 -16.26 12.34 -8.21
CA VAL A 147 -16.05 13.79 -8.34
C VAL A 147 -16.93 14.30 -9.47
N THR A 148 -17.66 15.40 -9.24
CA THR A 148 -18.39 16.13 -10.28
C THR A 148 -17.82 17.52 -10.43
N ASP A 149 -17.49 17.92 -11.65
CA ASP A 149 -16.98 19.25 -11.98
C ASP A 149 -18.11 20.28 -12.19
N GLY A 150 -17.76 21.56 -12.30
CA GLY A 150 -18.71 22.66 -12.48
C GLY A 150 -19.47 22.65 -13.80
N ALA A 151 -19.05 21.80 -14.76
CA ALA A 151 -19.76 21.55 -16.01
C ALA A 151 -20.66 20.30 -15.94
N GLY A 152 -20.74 19.64 -14.78
CA GLY A 152 -21.55 18.44 -14.56
C GLY A 152 -20.90 17.14 -15.03
N LYS A 153 -19.61 17.15 -15.44
CA LYS A 153 -18.89 15.92 -15.79
C LYS A 153 -18.47 15.18 -14.53
N THR A 154 -18.49 13.86 -14.57
CA THR A 154 -18.14 13.00 -13.44
C THR A 154 -16.92 12.14 -13.70
N ALA A 155 -16.09 11.93 -12.68
CA ALA A 155 -15.01 10.95 -12.67
C ALA A 155 -15.07 10.12 -11.39
N THR A 156 -14.76 8.83 -11.49
CA THR A 156 -14.85 7.89 -10.37
C THR A 156 -13.52 7.21 -10.09
N SER A 157 -13.24 6.95 -8.82
CA SER A 157 -12.11 6.14 -8.36
C SER A 157 -12.59 5.16 -7.30
N SER A 158 -12.12 3.92 -7.35
CA SER A 158 -12.51 2.88 -6.38
C SER A 158 -11.29 2.08 -5.96
N GLN A 159 -11.21 1.74 -4.67
CA GLN A 159 -10.24 0.81 -4.13
C GLN A 159 -10.82 0.07 -2.93
N SER A 160 -10.31 -1.13 -2.68
CA SER A 160 -10.61 -1.89 -1.46
C SER A 160 -9.70 -1.44 -0.33
N ILE A 161 -10.26 -1.30 0.86
CA ILE A 161 -9.49 -1.14 2.11
C ILE A 161 -9.66 -2.40 2.96
N ILE A 162 -8.60 -2.80 3.65
CA ILE A 162 -8.62 -3.92 4.60
C ILE A 162 -8.54 -3.32 6.00
N VAL A 163 -9.53 -3.63 6.83
CA VAL A 163 -9.61 -3.21 8.22
C VAL A 163 -9.30 -4.42 9.08
N LEU A 164 -8.22 -4.32 9.84
CA LEU A 164 -7.73 -5.39 10.69
C LEU A 164 -8.64 -5.57 11.91
N PRO A 165 -8.71 -6.77 12.54
CA PRO A 165 -9.34 -6.93 13.84
C PRO A 165 -8.80 -5.92 14.85
N ALA A 166 -9.68 -5.44 15.74
CA ALA A 166 -9.23 -4.68 16.91
C ALA A 166 -8.27 -5.59 17.69
N SER A 167 -7.20 -5.03 18.24
CA SER A 167 -6.34 -5.80 19.14
C SER A 167 -7.19 -6.26 20.33
N THR A 168 -7.54 -7.54 20.38
CA THR A 168 -8.32 -8.14 21.48
C THR A 168 -7.44 -8.64 22.63
N GLY A 169 -6.13 -8.37 22.58
CA GLY A 169 -5.18 -8.92 23.53
C GLY A 169 -4.47 -7.84 24.35
N SER A 170 -4.50 -8.01 25.66
CA SER A 170 -3.49 -7.55 26.62
C SER A 170 -2.05 -8.04 26.31
N GLY A 171 -1.80 -8.68 25.16
CA GLY A 171 -0.50 -9.14 24.72
C GLY A 171 0.19 -8.06 23.88
N SER A 172 1.39 -7.66 24.30
CA SER A 172 2.28 -6.83 23.50
C SER A 172 2.51 -7.43 22.11
N VAL A 173 2.47 -6.61 21.07
CA VAL A 173 2.83 -7.01 19.68
C VAL A 173 4.21 -7.68 19.69
N PRO A 174 4.44 -8.75 18.89
CA PRO A 174 5.75 -9.35 18.72
C PRO A 174 6.82 -8.31 18.38
N THR A 175 7.92 -8.30 19.13
CA THR A 175 9.09 -7.45 18.98
C THR A 175 10.33 -8.35 19.06
N LEU A 176 11.06 -8.45 17.95
CA LEU A 176 12.17 -9.39 17.73
C LEU A 176 13.49 -8.66 17.42
N VAL A 177 14.64 -9.29 17.70
CA VAL A 177 15.97 -8.85 17.24
C VAL A 177 16.29 -9.53 15.91
N GLY A 178 16.11 -8.83 14.80
CA GLY A 178 16.49 -9.35 13.47
C GLY A 178 15.68 -10.58 13.04
N TRP A 179 16.13 -11.24 11.97
CA TRP A 179 15.47 -12.42 11.39
C TRP A 179 16.31 -13.71 11.53
N GLY A 180 17.35 -13.69 12.37
CA GLY A 180 18.10 -14.91 12.69
C GLY A 180 17.35 -15.76 13.72
N ALA A 181 17.34 -17.07 13.52
CA ALA A 181 16.71 -18.04 14.42
C ALA A 181 17.73 -18.72 15.35
N VAL A 182 17.23 -19.31 16.44
CA VAL A 182 17.98 -20.25 17.29
C VAL A 182 17.46 -21.67 17.04
N ARG A 183 18.38 -22.65 16.93
CA ARG A 183 18.02 -24.04 16.66
C ARG A 183 16.96 -24.53 17.64
N MET A 184 15.96 -25.26 17.14
CA MET A 184 14.97 -25.98 17.95
C MET A 184 15.58 -27.26 18.57
N ASP A 185 16.63 -27.08 19.36
CA ASP A 185 17.38 -28.13 20.03
C ASP A 185 17.51 -27.85 21.53
N GLU A 186 16.48 -28.23 22.27
CA GLU A 186 16.41 -28.04 23.72
C GLU A 186 17.20 -29.09 24.53
N SER A 187 18.04 -29.89 23.83
CA SER A 187 18.93 -30.87 24.44
C SER A 187 20.36 -30.35 24.62
N GLN A 188 20.75 -29.30 23.87
CA GLN A 188 22.04 -28.65 24.02
C GLN A 188 21.97 -27.62 25.15
N ALA A 189 22.62 -27.95 26.27
CA ALA A 189 22.81 -27.00 27.35
C ALA A 189 23.94 -26.04 26.98
N GLY A 190 23.68 -24.74 27.06
CA GLY A 190 24.72 -23.74 26.85
C GLY A 190 25.91 -24.01 27.80
N SER A 191 27.13 -23.80 27.29
CA SER A 191 28.41 -24.10 27.95
C SER A 191 28.66 -23.45 29.33
N GLY A 192 27.68 -22.76 29.92
CA GLY A 192 27.78 -21.95 31.13
C GLY A 192 27.19 -22.53 32.42
N GLY A 193 26.55 -23.71 32.41
CA GLY A 193 26.07 -24.37 33.64
C GLY A 193 24.95 -23.63 34.40
N VAL A 194 24.24 -22.73 33.73
CA VAL A 194 23.06 -22.04 34.28
C VAL A 194 21.92 -23.04 34.41
N SER A 195 21.28 -23.13 35.58
CA SER A 195 20.10 -23.99 35.77
C SER A 195 18.90 -23.44 35.00
N SER A 196 18.15 -24.34 34.35
CA SER A 196 16.90 -23.98 33.68
C SER A 196 15.86 -23.54 34.71
N ALA A 197 15.18 -22.42 34.44
CA ALA A 197 14.02 -21.98 35.23
C ALA A 197 12.73 -22.70 34.78
N VAL A 198 12.77 -23.29 33.59
CA VAL A 198 11.63 -23.98 32.95
C VAL A 198 11.64 -25.47 33.26
N PHE A 199 12.83 -26.10 33.29
CA PHE A 199 13.03 -27.53 33.47
C PHE A 199 13.87 -27.83 34.72
N PRO A 200 13.23 -28.10 35.88
CA PRO A 200 13.93 -28.31 37.14
C PRO A 200 14.93 -29.47 37.08
N GLY A 201 16.17 -29.21 37.53
CA GLY A 201 17.25 -30.20 37.55
C GLY A 201 18.05 -30.29 36.26
N GLU A 202 17.68 -29.51 35.24
CA GLU A 202 18.39 -29.40 33.97
C GLU A 202 19.17 -28.08 33.89
N SER A 203 20.14 -28.03 32.98
CA SER A 203 20.77 -26.78 32.56
C SER A 203 19.91 -26.08 31.50
N ALA A 204 19.91 -24.76 31.48
CA ALA A 204 19.22 -23.95 30.48
C ALA A 204 19.78 -24.24 29.07
N SER A 205 18.87 -24.40 28.10
CA SER A 205 19.22 -24.55 26.69
C SER A 205 19.71 -23.23 26.09
N ASP A 206 20.31 -23.30 24.90
CA ASP A 206 20.70 -22.11 24.14
C ASP A 206 19.50 -21.17 23.88
N MET A 207 18.32 -21.73 23.58
CA MET A 207 17.09 -20.95 23.43
C MET A 207 16.69 -20.26 24.74
N GLU A 208 16.71 -20.96 25.87
CA GLU A 208 16.33 -20.38 27.16
C GLU A 208 17.28 -19.23 27.54
N LEU A 209 18.59 -19.41 27.35
CA LEU A 209 19.58 -18.37 27.58
C LEU A 209 19.35 -17.16 26.67
N LEU A 210 19.04 -17.39 25.40
CA LEU A 210 18.72 -16.32 24.45
C LEU A 210 17.47 -15.54 24.89
N VAL A 211 16.39 -16.23 25.26
CA VAL A 211 15.14 -15.59 25.70
C VAL A 211 15.36 -14.75 26.95
N ILE A 212 16.17 -15.20 27.91
CA ILE A 212 16.55 -14.42 29.09
C ILE A 212 17.25 -13.11 28.67
N GLU A 213 18.23 -13.19 27.79
CA GLU A 213 18.96 -12.00 27.32
C GLU A 213 18.05 -11.06 26.51
N MET A 214 17.24 -11.59 25.61
CA MET A 214 16.30 -10.81 24.79
C MET A 214 15.26 -10.09 25.65
N LYS A 215 14.77 -10.74 26.70
CA LYS A 215 13.82 -10.15 27.63
C LYS A 215 14.44 -8.97 28.38
N ALA A 216 15.70 -9.12 28.82
CA ALA A 216 16.44 -8.03 29.48
C ALA A 216 16.64 -6.80 28.57
N LYS A 217 16.63 -6.99 27.24
CA LYS A 217 16.71 -5.91 26.23
C LYS A 217 15.33 -5.40 25.77
N GLY A 218 14.24 -5.91 26.32
CA GLY A 218 12.87 -5.45 26.02
C GLY A 218 12.19 -6.12 24.82
N TYR A 219 12.77 -7.19 24.28
CA TYR A 219 12.14 -8.01 23.25
C TYR A 219 11.20 -9.05 23.90
N ASN A 220 10.26 -9.56 23.10
CA ASN A 220 9.24 -10.49 23.57
C ASN A 220 8.91 -11.57 22.52
N THR A 221 9.80 -11.80 21.56
CA THR A 221 9.62 -12.76 20.47
C THR A 221 10.92 -13.50 20.25
N VAL A 222 10.84 -14.79 19.99
CA VAL A 222 11.98 -15.63 19.60
C VAL A 222 11.60 -16.41 18.35
N ARG A 223 12.54 -16.56 17.43
CA ARG A 223 12.39 -17.39 16.23
C ARG A 223 13.20 -18.66 16.43
N VAL A 224 12.54 -19.81 16.27
CA VAL A 224 13.19 -21.12 16.39
C VAL A 224 13.14 -21.85 15.07
N ASP A 225 14.30 -22.19 14.55
CA ASP A 225 14.42 -22.89 13.27
C ASP A 225 14.48 -24.39 13.48
N PHE A 226 13.82 -25.09 12.59
CA PHE A 226 14.05 -26.50 12.40
C PHE A 226 14.17 -26.79 10.91
N ASP A 227 15.08 -27.70 10.60
CA ASP A 227 15.23 -28.27 9.28
C ASP A 227 14.49 -29.60 9.25
N PRO A 228 13.55 -29.68 8.31
CA PRO A 228 13.46 -30.87 7.52
C PRO A 228 13.20 -30.45 6.08
N TYR A 229 14.02 -30.93 5.18
CA TYR A 229 13.47 -31.23 3.88
C TYR A 229 12.44 -32.33 4.12
N CYS A 230 11.19 -32.14 3.71
CA CYS A 230 10.18 -33.21 3.76
C CYS A 230 10.65 -34.45 2.97
N THR A 231 11.70 -34.29 2.16
CA THR A 231 12.43 -35.29 1.38
C THR A 231 13.81 -35.71 1.94
N ASP A 232 14.40 -35.00 2.91
CA ASP A 232 15.73 -35.28 3.49
C ASP A 232 15.81 -34.93 4.99
N THR A 233 16.40 -35.81 5.79
CA THR A 233 16.41 -35.73 7.27
C THR A 233 17.82 -35.54 7.83
N VAL A 234 18.76 -35.03 7.02
CA VAL A 234 20.15 -34.81 7.43
C VAL A 234 20.27 -33.61 8.38
N ASP A 235 21.01 -33.80 9.48
CA ASP A 235 21.40 -32.72 10.40
C ASP A 235 22.61 -31.98 9.83
N TYR A 236 22.44 -30.69 9.49
CA TYR A 236 23.50 -29.86 8.90
C TYR A 236 24.35 -29.09 9.94
N ASN A 237 24.24 -29.40 11.24
CA ASN A 237 24.96 -28.78 12.36
C ASN A 237 24.56 -27.33 12.72
N TYR A 238 24.07 -26.52 11.78
CA TYR A 238 23.60 -25.15 12.06
C TYR A 238 22.09 -25.07 12.31
N MET A 239 21.34 -26.16 12.07
CA MET A 239 19.87 -26.26 12.16
C MET A 239 19.48 -27.60 12.78
N SER A 240 18.33 -27.72 13.42
CA SER A 240 17.91 -28.96 14.11
C SER A 240 16.91 -29.78 13.30
N ILE A 241 17.06 -31.11 13.28
CA ILE A 241 15.98 -32.00 12.80
C ILE A 241 14.74 -31.80 13.67
N TYR A 242 13.56 -31.71 13.05
CA TYR A 242 12.31 -31.60 13.82
C TYR A 242 12.20 -32.73 14.87
N SER A 243 11.97 -32.32 16.11
CA SER A 243 11.62 -33.21 17.21
C SER A 243 10.40 -32.66 17.91
N GLN A 244 9.32 -33.44 17.96
CA GLN A 244 8.09 -33.06 18.67
C GLN A 244 8.38 -32.69 20.14
N THR A 245 9.32 -33.39 20.77
CA THR A 245 9.74 -33.13 22.15
C THR A 245 10.45 -31.78 22.28
N ASN A 246 11.40 -31.47 21.39
CA ASN A 246 12.10 -30.19 21.42
C ASN A 246 11.16 -29.03 21.08
N ALA A 247 10.25 -29.21 20.12
CA ALA A 247 9.24 -28.21 19.78
C ALA A 247 8.34 -27.87 20.99
N GLN A 248 7.89 -28.89 21.72
CA GLN A 248 7.11 -28.69 22.95
C GLN A 248 7.91 -27.97 24.04
N ARG A 249 9.19 -28.34 24.22
CA ARG A 249 10.07 -27.70 25.19
C ARG A 249 10.35 -26.23 24.83
N ALA A 250 10.58 -25.93 23.56
CA ALA A 250 10.75 -24.57 23.06
C ALA A 250 9.52 -23.70 23.34
N VAL A 251 8.31 -24.24 23.11
CA VAL A 251 7.06 -23.57 23.46
C VAL A 251 6.93 -23.34 24.97
N GLN A 252 7.32 -24.32 25.80
CA GLN A 252 7.29 -24.16 27.26
C GLN A 252 8.25 -23.05 27.74
N ILE A 253 9.43 -22.93 27.13
CA ILE A 253 10.35 -21.82 27.39
C ILE A 253 9.70 -20.49 27.01
N ALA A 254 9.21 -20.37 25.77
CA ALA A 254 8.56 -19.14 25.31
C ALA A 254 7.38 -18.74 26.22
N GLN A 255 6.53 -19.70 26.59
CA GLN A 255 5.42 -19.50 27.50
C GLN A 255 5.87 -19.03 28.89
N HIS A 256 6.90 -19.65 29.48
CA HIS A 256 7.41 -19.28 30.80
C HIS A 256 7.88 -17.81 30.84
N TYR A 257 8.56 -17.37 29.79
CA TYR A 257 9.08 -16.00 29.72
C TYR A 257 8.09 -14.99 29.10
N GLY A 258 6.91 -15.42 28.66
CA GLY A 258 5.89 -14.57 28.05
C GLY A 258 6.26 -14.09 26.64
N PHE A 259 6.99 -14.92 25.90
CA PHE A 259 7.45 -14.65 24.55
C PHE A 259 6.47 -15.18 23.51
N TRP A 260 6.32 -14.46 22.41
CA TRP A 260 5.88 -15.05 21.15
C TRP A 260 6.97 -15.97 20.60
N ILE A 261 6.57 -17.05 19.93
CA ILE A 261 7.49 -18.00 19.31
C ILE A 261 7.15 -18.16 17.84
N ILE A 262 8.12 -17.88 16.97
CA ILE A 262 8.02 -18.15 15.54
C ILE A 262 8.57 -19.55 15.30
N ILE A 263 7.76 -20.43 14.74
CA ILE A 263 8.13 -21.79 14.37
C ILE A 263 8.47 -21.79 12.89
N ASP A 264 9.77 -21.91 12.59
CA ASP A 264 10.37 -21.59 11.30
C ASP A 264 10.92 -22.82 10.59
N TYR A 265 10.40 -23.08 9.38
CA TYR A 265 10.74 -24.25 8.56
C TYR A 265 11.65 -23.87 7.40
N HIS A 266 12.78 -24.55 7.32
CA HIS A 266 13.82 -24.27 6.35
C HIS A 266 13.95 -25.32 5.24
N GLY A 267 12.83 -25.76 4.65
CA GLY A 267 12.87 -26.63 3.48
C GLY A 267 13.27 -25.92 2.18
N TYR A 268 13.27 -24.58 2.17
CA TYR A 268 13.54 -23.62 1.07
C TYR A 268 12.79 -23.87 -0.27
N SER A 269 12.96 -25.05 -0.85
CA SER A 269 12.47 -25.46 -2.17
C SER A 269 11.39 -26.53 -2.12
N ASP A 270 11.08 -27.07 -0.94
CA ASP A 270 10.12 -28.18 -0.77
C ASP A 270 8.72 -27.87 -1.28
N ILE A 271 8.26 -26.62 -1.12
CA ILE A 271 6.99 -26.16 -1.68
C ILE A 271 6.92 -26.43 -3.19
N PHE A 272 8.00 -26.10 -3.91
CA PHE A 272 8.09 -26.24 -5.36
C PHE A 272 8.39 -27.67 -5.80
N GLY A 273 9.11 -28.42 -4.97
CA GLY A 273 9.44 -29.81 -5.28
C GLY A 273 8.29 -30.77 -5.08
N ASN A 274 7.61 -30.68 -3.94
CA ASN A 274 6.48 -31.53 -3.62
C ASN A 274 5.60 -30.86 -2.55
N THR A 275 4.67 -30.00 -2.98
CA THR A 275 3.71 -29.32 -2.08
C THR A 275 2.94 -30.31 -1.19
N SER A 276 2.60 -31.50 -1.68
CA SER A 276 1.89 -32.52 -0.89
C SER A 276 2.75 -33.06 0.25
N CYS A 277 4.04 -33.25 0.02
CA CYS A 277 5.00 -33.69 1.02
C CYS A 277 5.15 -32.64 2.13
N TRP A 278 5.37 -31.38 1.75
CA TRP A 278 5.42 -30.24 2.66
C TRP A 278 4.13 -30.07 3.49
N LEU A 279 2.95 -30.12 2.86
CA LEU A 279 1.66 -30.05 3.55
C LEU A 279 1.46 -31.22 4.53
N ASN A 280 1.87 -32.44 4.16
CA ASN A 280 1.75 -33.60 5.02
C ASN A 280 2.73 -33.54 6.20
N TYR A 281 3.88 -32.89 6.01
CA TYR A 281 4.87 -32.67 7.04
C TYR A 281 4.37 -31.72 8.12
N TRP A 282 3.78 -30.60 7.71
CA TRP A 282 3.26 -29.58 8.62
C TRP A 282 2.02 -30.01 9.41
N LYS A 283 1.15 -30.82 8.80
CA LYS A 283 -0.12 -31.24 9.40
C LYS A 283 0.01 -31.75 10.86
N PRO A 284 0.86 -32.75 11.18
CA PRO A 284 1.03 -33.22 12.56
C PRO A 284 1.63 -32.17 13.49
N ILE A 285 2.50 -31.28 13.00
CA ILE A 285 3.11 -30.21 13.81
C ILE A 285 2.02 -29.24 14.29
N ILE A 286 1.19 -28.76 13.37
CA ILE A 286 0.08 -27.85 13.70
C ILE A 286 -0.91 -28.53 14.65
N GLN A 287 -1.27 -29.77 14.36
CA GLN A 287 -2.22 -30.53 15.17
C GLN A 287 -1.74 -30.73 16.62
N ASN A 288 -0.44 -30.98 16.82
CA ASN A 288 0.11 -31.30 18.13
C ASN A 288 0.58 -30.05 18.91
N LEU A 289 1.14 -29.06 18.23
CA LEU A 289 1.77 -27.91 18.86
C LEU A 289 0.83 -26.70 18.91
N GLY A 290 -0.03 -26.49 17.91
CA GLY A 290 -0.92 -25.32 17.86
C GLY A 290 -1.77 -25.13 19.12
N PRO A 291 -2.49 -26.15 19.61
CA PRO A 291 -3.30 -26.01 20.82
C PRO A 291 -2.50 -25.74 22.11
N SER A 292 -1.18 -25.92 22.10
CA SER A 292 -0.35 -25.84 23.31
C SER A 292 -0.08 -24.41 23.78
N TYR A 293 -0.11 -23.42 22.88
CA TYR A 293 0.24 -22.05 23.23
C TYR A 293 -0.28 -21.01 22.25
N SER A 294 -0.95 -19.98 22.76
CA SER A 294 -1.66 -18.97 21.96
C SER A 294 -0.75 -17.95 21.26
N GLN A 295 0.52 -17.86 21.65
CA GLN A 295 1.48 -16.89 21.08
C GLN A 295 2.47 -17.55 20.10
N ILE A 296 2.02 -18.62 19.44
CA ILE A 296 2.74 -19.18 18.29
C ILE A 296 2.49 -18.30 17.05
N ILE A 297 3.54 -18.13 16.26
CA ILE A 297 3.51 -17.59 14.91
C ILE A 297 4.07 -18.68 13.99
N TRP A 298 3.32 -19.06 12.98
CA TRP A 298 3.77 -20.06 12.01
C TRP A 298 4.53 -19.38 10.88
N GLU A 299 5.72 -19.88 10.60
CA GLU A 299 6.52 -19.53 9.43
C GLU A 299 6.69 -20.80 8.60
N PRO A 300 5.72 -21.06 7.68
CA PRO A 300 5.60 -22.36 7.05
C PRO A 300 6.69 -22.64 6.01
N GLU A 301 7.41 -21.60 5.57
CA GLU A 301 8.58 -21.70 4.71
C GLU A 301 9.47 -20.45 4.83
N ASN A 302 10.74 -20.66 5.14
CA ASN A 302 11.78 -19.64 5.11
C ASN A 302 12.39 -19.52 3.71
N GLU A 303 12.52 -18.28 3.22
CA GLU A 303 13.25 -17.92 2.01
C GLU A 303 12.93 -18.84 0.82
N PRO A 304 11.64 -18.95 0.43
CA PRO A 304 11.21 -19.88 -0.60
C PRO A 304 11.95 -19.60 -1.90
N THR A 305 12.52 -20.65 -2.49
CA THR A 305 13.32 -20.51 -3.71
C THR A 305 13.02 -21.63 -4.69
N THR A 306 13.06 -21.27 -5.98
CA THR A 306 13.00 -22.23 -7.09
C THR A 306 14.39 -22.78 -7.44
N SER A 307 15.44 -22.24 -6.81
CA SER A 307 16.82 -22.66 -6.99
C SER A 307 17.22 -23.67 -5.92
N CYS A 308 17.99 -24.68 -6.32
CA CYS A 308 18.47 -25.71 -5.41
C CYS A 308 19.90 -25.42 -4.92
N ASN A 309 20.37 -24.17 -4.99
CA ASN A 309 21.74 -23.81 -4.62
C ASN A 309 22.06 -24.09 -3.15
N ASN A 310 21.02 -24.09 -2.30
CA ASN A 310 21.11 -24.38 -0.88
C ASN A 310 20.49 -25.75 -0.51
N SER A 311 20.01 -26.56 -1.47
CA SER A 311 19.37 -27.86 -1.23
C SER A 311 20.21 -29.02 -1.81
N PRO A 312 20.71 -29.94 -0.98
CA PRO A 312 21.73 -30.92 -1.39
C PRO A 312 21.23 -32.25 -1.98
N SER A 313 19.92 -32.52 -2.10
CA SER A 313 19.42 -33.87 -2.42
C SER A 313 18.54 -34.01 -3.68
N SER A 314 18.77 -33.15 -4.69
CA SER A 314 18.26 -33.18 -6.08
C SER A 314 17.10 -32.24 -6.39
N CYS A 315 17.26 -31.52 -7.51
CA CYS A 315 16.38 -30.43 -7.91
C CYS A 315 15.21 -30.98 -8.74
N PRO A 316 13.95 -30.83 -8.29
CA PRO A 316 12.80 -31.09 -9.14
C PRO A 316 12.73 -30.03 -10.26
N SER A 317 12.23 -30.41 -11.43
CA SER A 317 11.95 -29.45 -12.49
C SER A 317 10.96 -28.40 -11.98
N SER A 318 11.35 -27.11 -11.99
CA SER A 318 10.51 -26.01 -11.52
C SER A 318 9.07 -26.15 -12.05
N PRO A 319 8.04 -26.16 -11.19
CA PRO A 319 6.65 -26.30 -11.61
C PRO A 319 6.13 -25.05 -12.35
N CYS A 320 6.93 -23.98 -12.39
CA CYS A 320 6.61 -22.69 -12.94
C CYS A 320 7.73 -22.20 -13.88
N SER A 321 7.35 -21.45 -14.92
CA SER A 321 8.22 -21.04 -16.02
C SER A 321 8.65 -19.57 -15.99
N SER A 322 8.22 -18.80 -14.99
CA SER A 322 8.57 -17.38 -14.81
C SER A 322 8.35 -16.95 -13.36
N ASP A 323 8.97 -15.85 -12.93
CA ASP A 323 8.83 -15.30 -11.58
C ASP A 323 7.36 -15.10 -11.20
N THR A 324 6.56 -14.48 -12.08
CA THR A 324 5.12 -14.28 -11.84
C THR A 324 4.38 -15.61 -11.66
N ALA A 325 4.70 -16.62 -12.47
CA ALA A 325 4.10 -17.94 -12.33
C ALA A 325 4.52 -18.61 -11.02
N CYS A 326 5.76 -18.42 -10.58
CA CYS A 326 6.28 -18.97 -9.34
C CYS A 326 5.71 -18.28 -8.10
N VAL A 327 5.55 -16.94 -8.10
CA VAL A 327 4.85 -16.20 -7.04
C VAL A 327 3.40 -16.66 -6.94
N THR A 328 2.73 -16.87 -8.08
CA THR A 328 1.34 -17.38 -8.11
C THR A 328 1.26 -18.79 -7.54
N TYR A 329 2.19 -19.67 -7.92
CA TYR A 329 2.28 -21.04 -7.41
C TYR A 329 2.49 -21.05 -5.89
N LEU A 330 3.48 -20.29 -5.40
CA LEU A 330 3.79 -20.14 -3.99
C LEU A 330 2.59 -19.62 -3.19
N SER A 331 1.90 -18.59 -3.71
CA SER A 331 0.69 -18.04 -3.11
C SER A 331 -0.41 -19.11 -2.97
N ASN A 332 -0.60 -19.94 -3.99
CA ASN A 332 -1.57 -21.04 -3.95
C ASN A 332 -1.17 -22.14 -2.96
N ALA A 333 0.12 -22.45 -2.83
CA ALA A 333 0.62 -23.42 -1.85
C ALA A 333 0.41 -22.93 -0.41
N TYR A 334 0.76 -21.67 -0.11
CA TYR A 334 0.45 -21.09 1.20
C TYR A 334 -1.04 -21.06 1.49
N GLN A 335 -1.89 -20.76 0.49
CA GLN A 335 -3.34 -20.80 0.71
C GLN A 335 -3.83 -22.21 1.07
N GLN A 336 -3.26 -23.26 0.46
CA GLN A 336 -3.55 -24.65 0.84
C GLN A 336 -3.11 -24.95 2.28
N TRP A 337 -1.93 -24.50 2.67
CA TRP A 337 -1.41 -24.64 4.03
C TRP A 337 -2.31 -23.92 5.05
N ILE A 338 -2.68 -22.67 4.77
CA ILE A 338 -3.59 -21.88 5.60
C ILE A 338 -4.92 -22.62 5.76
N ASN A 339 -5.51 -23.08 4.66
CA ASN A 339 -6.76 -23.83 4.69
C ASN A 339 -6.64 -25.11 5.54
N GLN A 340 -5.52 -25.83 5.40
CA GLN A 340 -5.24 -27.03 6.20
C GLN A 340 -5.13 -26.69 7.69
N ALA A 341 -4.32 -25.71 8.07
CA ALA A 341 -4.17 -25.27 9.46
C ALA A 341 -5.51 -24.81 10.06
N ARG A 342 -6.28 -23.99 9.33
CA ARG A 342 -7.61 -23.54 9.77
C ARG A 342 -8.62 -24.70 9.88
N SER A 343 -8.52 -25.72 9.03
CA SER A 343 -9.36 -26.92 9.15
C SER A 343 -9.07 -27.75 10.40
N LEU A 344 -7.86 -27.61 10.96
CA LEU A 344 -7.45 -28.20 12.24
C LEU A 344 -7.83 -27.33 13.44
N GLY A 345 -8.49 -26.18 13.22
CA GLY A 345 -8.89 -25.24 14.27
C GLY A 345 -7.80 -24.26 14.69
N ASP A 346 -6.66 -24.21 13.99
CA ASP A 346 -5.59 -23.27 14.30
C ASP A 346 -6.04 -21.82 14.03
N THR A 347 -5.75 -20.90 14.95
CA THR A 347 -6.07 -19.46 14.81
C THR A 347 -4.83 -18.56 14.92
N HIS A 348 -3.64 -19.15 14.93
CA HIS A 348 -2.39 -18.43 15.14
C HIS A 348 -2.03 -17.55 13.96
N TRP A 349 -1.13 -16.59 14.19
CA TRP A 349 -0.58 -15.76 13.13
C TRP A 349 0.29 -16.59 12.20
N ILE A 350 0.32 -16.20 10.93
CA ILE A 350 1.10 -16.89 9.89
C ILE A 350 1.91 -15.81 9.18
N VAL A 351 3.22 -16.00 9.12
CA VAL A 351 4.12 -15.22 8.28
C VAL A 351 4.28 -15.99 6.98
N VAL A 352 4.05 -15.34 5.84
CA VAL A 352 4.34 -15.91 4.52
C VAL A 352 5.46 -15.10 3.89
N GLN A 353 6.50 -15.78 3.43
CA GLN A 353 7.60 -15.15 2.72
C GLN A 353 7.38 -15.23 1.20
N ASN A 354 7.92 -14.27 0.46
CA ASN A 354 7.92 -14.32 -1.01
C ASN A 354 9.24 -14.89 -1.54
N LEU A 355 9.31 -15.16 -2.84
CA LEU A 355 10.53 -15.64 -3.50
C LEU A 355 11.74 -14.74 -3.19
N CYS A 356 12.83 -15.37 -2.75
CA CYS A 356 14.12 -14.72 -2.51
C CYS A 356 14.93 -14.49 -3.79
#